data_AF-A0A4V2NTU5-F1
#
_entry.id   AF-A0A4V2NTU5-F1
#
_cell.length_a   1.000
_cell.length_b   1.000
_cell.length_c   1.000
_cell.angle_alpha   90.00
_cell.angle_beta   90.00
_cell.angle_gamma   90.00
#
_symmetry.space_group_name_H-M   'P 1'
#
loop_
_entity.id
_entity.type
_entity.pdbx_description
1 polymer ?
#
loop_
_entity_poly.entity_id
_entity_poly.type
_entity_poly.pdbx_seq_one_letter_code
_entity_poly.pdbx_strand_id
1 'polypeptide(L)'
;MSFSEIAIMVLVFSGLFIYFLVPFERSANITNQQKGKLIFNRVLKDRIFYILHQKKAIFACILLVVTLLGTWFGYATAEDHINAHSGYSPISMKENAYFTMGIVLLYSLFLFFLIVFMNALKVYKE
;
A
#
# COMPACT_ATOMS: atom_id res chain seq x y z
N MET A 1 4.27 -1.15 -20.90
CA MET A 1 5.26 -1.28 -19.82
C MET A 1 5.97 -2.62 -19.96
N SER A 2 7.29 -2.62 -19.91
CA SER A 2 8.07 -3.86 -19.85
C SER A 2 7.90 -4.55 -18.49
N PHE A 3 8.11 -5.87 -18.42
CA PHE A 3 8.05 -6.61 -17.16
C PHE A 3 9.01 -6.03 -16.11
N SER A 4 10.20 -5.60 -16.53
CA SER A 4 11.19 -4.96 -15.68
C SER A 4 10.71 -3.64 -15.06
N GLU A 5 9.97 -2.81 -15.80
CA GLU A 5 9.41 -1.57 -15.26
C GLU A 5 8.38 -1.85 -14.16
N ILE A 6 7.51 -2.84 -14.39
CA ILE A 6 6.50 -3.27 -13.41
C ILE A 6 7.19 -3.81 -12.16
N ALA A 7 8.20 -4.67 -12.32
CA ALA A 7 8.94 -5.23 -11.20
C ALA A 7 9.62 -4.15 -10.35
N ILE A 8 10.26 -3.16 -10.99
CA ILE A 8 10.91 -2.04 -10.29
C ILE A 8 9.87 -1.18 -9.56
N MET A 9 8.75 -0.86 -10.21
CA MET A 9 7.65 -0.10 -9.59
C MET A 9 7.11 -0.82 -8.36
N VAL A 10 6.82 -2.12 -8.46
CA VAL A 10 6.33 -2.93 -7.34
C VAL A 10 7.35 -2.95 -6.21
N LEU A 11 8.64 -3.11 -6.51
CA LEU A 11 9.70 -3.16 -5.50
C LEU A 11 9.83 -1.83 -4.77
N VAL A 12 9.94 -0.72 -5.50
CA VAL A 12 10.11 0.63 -4.93
C VAL A 12 8.85 1.03 -4.14
N PHE A 13 7.66 0.80 -4.71
CA PHE A 13 6.40 1.04 -4.04
C PHE A 13 6.30 0.24 -2.73
N SER A 14 6.54 -1.07 -2.79
CA SER A 14 6.46 -1.93 -1.60
C SER A 14 7.45 -1.51 -0.52
N GLY A 15 8.70 -1.22 -0.90
CA GLY A 15 9.73 -0.79 0.05
C GLY A 15 9.36 0.50 0.77
N LEU A 16 8.91 1.52 0.03
CA LEU A 16 8.48 2.80 0.62
C LEU A 16 7.20 2.65 1.45
N PHE A 17 6.23 1.88 0.96
CA PHE A 17 4.96 1.65 1.65
C PHE A 17 5.18 0.94 2.99
N ILE A 18 6.00 -0.11 2.99
CA ILE A 18 6.42 -0.81 4.21
C ILE A 18 7.18 0.15 5.13
N TYR A 19 8.14 0.93 4.61
CA TYR A 19 8.90 1.89 5.41
C TYR A 19 8.00 2.91 6.13
N PHE A 20 6.97 3.43 5.47
CA PHE A 20 6.05 4.39 6.09
C PHE A 20 5.08 3.76 7.10
N LEU A 21 4.73 2.48 6.94
CA LEU A 21 3.78 1.79 7.82
C LEU A 21 4.44 1.06 8.99
N VAL A 22 5.72 0.69 8.87
CA VAL A 22 6.42 0.00 9.95
C VAL A 22 6.73 1.00 11.08
N PRO A 23 6.23 0.74 12.30
CA PRO A 23 6.55 1.58 13.43
C PRO A 23 8.00 1.35 13.87
N PHE A 24 8.86 2.36 13.69
CA PHE A 24 10.27 2.31 14.11
C PHE A 24 10.50 2.57 15.61
N GLU A 25 9.46 2.98 16.34
CA GLU A 25 9.62 3.25 17.77
C GLU A 25 9.80 1.95 18.55
N ARG A 26 10.93 1.89 19.26
CA ARG A 26 11.35 0.80 20.12
C ARG A 26 10.42 0.73 21.32
N SER A 27 9.30 0.01 21.19
CA SER A 27 8.47 -0.49 22.30
C SER A 27 8.46 0.43 23.53
N ALA A 28 8.11 1.71 23.36
CA ALA A 28 7.98 2.63 24.48
C ALA A 28 6.60 2.36 25.09
N ASN A 29 6.61 1.56 26.17
CA ASN A 29 5.47 1.31 27.03
C ASN A 29 4.24 0.72 26.33
N ILE A 30 4.27 -0.59 26.06
CA ILE A 30 3.07 -1.36 26.43
C ILE A 30 3.03 -1.23 27.95
N THR A 31 2.32 -0.20 28.42
CA THR A 31 2.04 0.06 29.82
C THR A 31 1.75 -1.28 30.49
N ASN A 32 2.33 -1.47 31.67
CA ASN A 32 2.20 -2.60 32.60
C ASN A 32 0.74 -3.01 32.97
N GLN A 33 -0.26 -2.72 32.13
CA GLN A 33 -1.69 -2.81 32.39
C GLN A 33 -2.40 -4.05 31.81
N GLN A 34 -1.74 -4.91 31.02
CA GLN A 34 -2.40 -6.12 30.51
C GLN A 34 -1.58 -7.39 30.74
N LYS A 35 -1.24 -7.67 32.00
CA LYS A 35 -0.88 -9.03 32.48
C LYS A 35 -2.09 -9.98 32.58
N GLY A 36 -3.18 -9.69 31.88
CA GLY A 36 -4.36 -10.55 31.78
C GLY A 36 -4.38 -11.21 30.40
N LYS A 37 -4.51 -12.53 30.36
CA LYS A 37 -4.65 -13.42 29.19
C LYS A 37 -4.92 -12.66 27.87
N LEU A 38 -3.85 -12.28 27.17
CA LEU A 38 -3.92 -11.47 25.96
C LEU A 38 -4.67 -12.24 24.86
N ILE A 39 -5.82 -11.73 24.46
CA ILE A 39 -6.57 -12.25 23.31
C ILE A 39 -5.94 -11.62 22.05
N PHE A 40 -5.43 -12.45 21.14
CA PHE A 40 -4.76 -12.01 19.91
C PHE A 40 -5.56 -10.96 19.11
N ASN A 41 -6.89 -11.11 19.03
CA ASN A 41 -7.77 -10.15 18.36
C ASN A 41 -7.70 -8.73 18.96
N ARG A 42 -7.51 -8.61 20.27
CA ARG A 42 -7.34 -7.30 20.93
C ARG A 42 -6.00 -6.67 20.51
N VAL A 43 -4.92 -7.45 20.57
CA VAL A 43 -3.58 -7.02 20.14
C VAL A 43 -3.58 -6.58 18.67
N LEU A 44 -4.26 -7.33 17.80
CA LEU A 44 -4.38 -7.00 16.38
C LEU A 44 -5.09 -5.65 16.17
N LYS A 45 -6.23 -5.43 16.83
CA LYS A 45 -6.99 -4.17 16.74
C LYS A 45 -6.17 -2.98 17.25
N ASP A 46 -5.50 -3.12 18.39
CA ASP A 46 -4.68 -2.06 18.96
C ASP A 46 -3.53 -1.70 18.01
N ARG A 47 -2.95 -2.69 17.32
CA ARG A 47 -1.90 -2.46 16.30
C ARG A 47 -2.42 -1.79 15.04
N ILE A 48 -3.63 -2.11 14.58
CA ILE A 48 -4.27 -1.41 13.45
C ILE A 48 -4.40 0.09 13.77
N PHE A 49 -4.98 0.42 14.93
CA PHE A 49 -5.17 1.83 15.33
C PHE A 49 -3.84 2.55 15.51
N TYR A 50 -2.86 1.89 16.13
CA TYR A 50 -1.54 2.44 16.34
C TYR A 50 -0.85 2.78 15.01
N ILE A 51 -0.86 1.86 14.04
CA ILE A 51 -0.26 2.08 12.70
C ILE A 51 -1.01 3.19 11.96
N LEU A 52 -2.35 3.19 11.96
CA LEU A 52 -3.15 4.20 11.28
C LEU A 52 -2.96 5.62 11.84
N HIS A 53 -2.75 5.77 13.15
CA HIS A 53 -2.55 7.08 13.78
C HIS A 53 -1.11 7.58 13.74
N GLN A 54 -0.17 6.83 13.14
CA GLN A 54 1.18 7.33 12.97
C GLN A 54 1.23 8.46 11.96
N LYS A 55 1.98 9.53 12.28
CA LYS A 55 2.26 10.62 11.33
C LYS A 55 2.84 10.09 10.01
N LYS A 56 3.55 8.96 10.05
CA LYS A 56 4.14 8.30 8.88
C LYS A 56 3.12 7.61 7.98
N ALA A 57 1.99 7.15 8.51
CA ALA A 57 0.94 6.52 7.72
C ALA A 57 0.31 7.48 6.70
N ILE A 58 0.34 8.79 6.99
CA ILE A 58 -0.06 9.83 6.04
C ILE A 58 0.79 9.76 4.76
N PHE A 59 2.11 9.54 4.88
CA PHE A 59 2.98 9.39 3.71
C PHE A 59 2.68 8.12 2.91
N ALA A 60 2.30 7.02 3.56
CA ALA A 60 1.84 5.82 2.86
C ALA A 60 0.56 6.09 2.07
N CYS A 61 -0.38 6.85 2.65
CA CYS A 61 -1.61 7.27 1.98
C CYS A 61 -1.33 8.19 0.78
N ILE A 62 -0.48 9.20 0.95
CA ILE A 62 -0.05 10.10 -0.13
C ILE A 62 0.62 9.29 -1.25
N LEU A 63 1.52 8.37 -0.91
CA LEU A 63 2.20 7.50 -1.87
C LEU A 63 1.19 6.68 -2.68
N LEU A 64 0.18 6.11 -2.02
CA LEU A 64 -0.89 5.37 -2.70
C LEU A 64 -1.68 6.25 -3.67
N VAL A 65 -2.11 7.44 -3.23
CA VAL A 65 -2.83 8.40 -4.08
C VAL A 65 -1.99 8.82 -5.29
N VAL A 66 -0.72 9.16 -5.08
CA VAL A 66 0.21 9.52 -6.16
C VAL A 66 0.37 8.36 -7.15
N THR A 67 0.48 7.11 -6.65
CA THR A 67 0.60 5.92 -7.50
C THR A 67 -0.65 5.70 -8.35
N LEU A 68 -1.83 5.89 -7.77
CA LEU A 68 -3.11 5.75 -8.48
C LEU A 68 -3.29 6.84 -9.55
N LEU A 69 -2.98 8.09 -9.21
CA LEU A 69 -3.00 9.20 -10.17
C LEU A 69 -1.97 8.98 -11.29
N GLY A 70 -0.75 8.56 -10.96
CA GLY A 70 0.28 8.26 -11.93
C GLY A 70 -0.14 7.14 -12.89
N THR A 71 -0.82 6.11 -12.37
CA THR A 71 -1.39 5.04 -13.20
C THR A 71 -2.45 5.60 -14.15
N TRP A 72 -3.39 6.41 -13.66
CA TRP A 72 -4.42 7.05 -14.48
C TRP A 72 -3.81 7.91 -15.60
N PHE A 73 -2.90 8.83 -15.24
CA PHE A 73 -2.25 9.70 -16.21
C PHE A 73 -1.41 8.91 -17.22
N GLY A 74 -0.72 7.85 -16.77
CA GLY A 74 0.06 6.98 -17.67
C GLY A 74 -0.79 6.34 -18.76
N TYR A 75 -1.97 5.81 -18.40
CA TYR A 75 -2.92 5.27 -19.39
C TYR A 75 -3.56 6.36 -20.25
N ALA A 76 -3.93 7.50 -19.67
CA ALA A 76 -4.51 8.61 -20.43
C ALA A 76 -3.53 9.13 -21.51
N THR A 77 -2.27 9.35 -21.14
CA THR A 77 -1.24 9.80 -22.09
C THR A 77 -0.93 8.73 -23.15
N ALA A 78 -0.95 7.45 -22.79
CA ALA A 78 -0.77 6.37 -23.77
C ALA A 78 -1.93 6.30 -24.77
N GLU A 79 -3.17 6.44 -24.29
CA GLU A 79 -4.37 6.51 -25.13
C GLU A 79 -4.30 7.72 -26.09
N ASP A 80 -4.00 8.91 -25.58
CA ASP A 80 -3.85 10.12 -26.38
C ASP A 80 -2.77 9.96 -27.46
N HIS A 81 -1.61 9.40 -27.11
CA HIS A 81 -0.52 9.18 -28.04
C HIS A 81 -0.92 8.21 -29.18
N ILE A 82 -1.55 7.08 -28.84
CA ILE A 82 -2.00 6.09 -29.84
C ILE A 82 -3.07 6.68 -30.74
N ASN A 83 -4.06 7.35 -30.16
CA ASN A 83 -5.17 7.92 -30.93
C ASN A 83 -4.72 9.06 -31.86
N ALA A 84 -3.69 9.82 -31.48
CA ALA A 84 -3.16 10.90 -32.29
C ALA A 84 -2.17 10.45 -33.39
N HIS A 85 -1.40 9.37 -33.17
CA HIS A 85 -0.25 9.03 -34.03
C HIS A 85 -0.28 7.64 -34.67
N SER A 86 -1.22 6.77 -34.31
CA SER A 86 -1.17 5.37 -34.79
C SER A 86 -1.75 5.14 -36.18
N GLY A 87 -2.56 6.07 -36.69
CA GLY A 87 -3.28 5.89 -37.97
C GLY A 87 -4.43 4.87 -37.93
N TYR A 88 -4.69 4.27 -36.77
CA TYR A 88 -5.81 3.36 -36.54
C TYR A 88 -7.02 4.08 -35.93
N SER A 89 -8.17 3.39 -35.89
CA SER A 89 -9.35 3.90 -35.20
C SER A 89 -9.07 4.14 -33.70
N PRO A 90 -9.71 5.16 -33.09
CA PRO A 90 -9.50 5.48 -31.68
C PRO A 90 -9.78 4.28 -30.77
N ILE A 91 -8.87 4.05 -29.82
CA ILE A 91 -9.01 3.06 -28.76
C ILE A 91 -9.30 3.75 -27.42
N SER A 92 -9.80 3.00 -26.44
CA SER A 92 -9.88 3.46 -25.05
C SER A 92 -9.13 2.51 -24.12
N MET A 93 -8.37 3.07 -23.19
CA MET A 93 -7.59 2.36 -22.18
C MET A 93 -8.15 2.49 -20.77
N LYS A 94 -9.32 3.14 -20.60
CA LYS A 94 -9.93 3.40 -19.29
C LYS A 94 -10.18 2.14 -18.45
N GLU A 95 -10.66 1.06 -19.08
CA GLU A 95 -10.90 -0.21 -18.37
C GLU A 95 -9.58 -0.80 -17.82
N ASN A 96 -8.52 -0.78 -18.63
CA ASN A 96 -7.19 -1.22 -18.21
C ASN A 96 -6.66 -0.37 -17.06
N ALA A 97 -6.91 0.95 -17.10
CA ALA A 97 -6.55 1.86 -16.02
C ALA A 97 -7.26 1.50 -14.71
N TYR A 98 -8.59 1.36 -14.74
CA TYR A 98 -9.37 1.00 -13.55
C TYR A 98 -8.97 -0.37 -13.00
N PHE A 99 -8.78 -1.36 -13.87
CA PHE A 99 -8.33 -2.69 -13.46
C PHE A 99 -6.96 -2.65 -12.76
N THR A 100 -6.00 -1.92 -13.34
CA THR A 100 -4.66 -1.76 -12.76
C THR A 100 -4.72 -1.03 -11.42
N MET A 101 -5.49 0.06 -11.32
CA MET A 101 -5.70 0.80 -10.07
C MET A 101 -6.33 -0.08 -8.99
N GLY A 102 -7.30 -0.93 -9.36
CA GLY A 102 -7.91 -1.90 -8.47
C GLY A 102 -6.90 -2.92 -7.93
N ILE A 103 -6.02 -3.45 -8.79
CA ILE A 103 -4.94 -4.35 -8.37
C ILE A 103 -3.99 -3.65 -7.39
N VAL A 104 -3.58 -2.41 -7.68
CA VAL A 104 -2.70 -1.63 -6.79
C VAL A 104 -3.36 -1.44 -5.41
N LEU A 105 -4.64 -1.08 -5.37
CA LEU A 105 -5.40 -0.95 -4.12
C LEU A 105 -5.45 -2.26 -3.32
N LEU A 106 -5.82 -3.37 -3.96
CA LEU A 106 -5.88 -4.68 -3.31
C LEU A 106 -4.51 -5.11 -2.78
N TYR A 107 -3.46 -4.88 -3.56
CA TYR A 107 -2.08 -5.18 -3.16
C TYR A 107 -1.64 -4.33 -1.95
N SER A 108 -1.96 -3.03 -1.93
CA SER A 108 -1.68 -2.17 -0.78
C SER A 108 -2.42 -2.60 0.49
N LEU A 109 -3.68 -3.01 0.37
CA LEU A 109 -4.45 -3.55 1.49
C LEU A 109 -3.81 -4.85 2.01
N PHE A 110 -3.42 -5.74 1.10
CA PHE A 110 -2.73 -6.98 1.46
C PHE A 110 -1.43 -6.69 2.22
N LEU A 111 -0.58 -5.79 1.72
CA LEU A 111 0.65 -5.38 2.40
C LEU A 111 0.37 -4.78 3.78
N PHE A 112 -0.64 -3.90 3.89
CA PHE A 112 -1.03 -3.32 5.16
C PHE A 112 -1.41 -4.39 6.19
N PHE A 113 -2.30 -5.33 5.82
CA PHE A 113 -2.71 -6.42 6.72
C PHE A 113 -1.54 -7.34 7.09
N LEU A 114 -0.65 -7.63 6.14
CA LEU A 114 0.55 -8.42 6.40
C LEU A 114 1.45 -7.75 7.45
N ILE A 115 1.69 -6.45 7.33
CA ILE A 115 2.50 -5.67 8.29
C ILE A 115 1.84 -5.67 9.68
N VAL A 116 0.54 -5.41 9.74
CA VAL A 116 -0.23 -5.43 11.00
C VAL A 116 -0.13 -6.82 11.66
N PHE A 117 -0.35 -7.88 10.88
CA PHE A 117 -0.33 -9.26 11.35
C PHE A 117 1.06 -9.66 11.87
N MET A 118 2.12 -9.35 11.13
CA MET A 118 3.50 -9.61 11.55
C MET A 118 3.86 -8.87 12.85
N ASN A 119 3.46 -7.59 12.96
CA ASN A 119 3.68 -6.82 14.19
C ASN A 119 2.89 -7.36 15.38
N ALA A 120 1.64 -7.79 15.19
CA ALA A 120 0.83 -8.40 16.23
C ALA A 120 1.39 -9.75 16.69
N LEU A 121 1.85 -10.59 15.74
CA LEU A 121 2.50 -11.87 16.06
C LEU A 121 3.77 -11.70 16.88
N LYS A 122 4.59 -10.68 16.56
CA LYS A 122 5.81 -10.38 17.31
C LYS A 122 5.49 -10.08 18.78
N VAL A 123 4.46 -9.28 19.02
CA VAL A 123 4.03 -8.85 20.37
C VAL A 123 3.32 -9.97 21.13
N TYR A 124 2.61 -10.86 20.45
CA TYR A 124 1.93 -11.98 21.09
C TYR A 124 2.91 -13.09 21.54
N LYS A 125 4.06 -13.22 20.86
CA LYS A 125 5.09 -14.21 21.19
C LYS A 125 6.07 -13.75 22.28
N GLU A 126 6.19 -12.44 22.49
CA GLU A 126 6.94 -11.82 23.60
C GLU A 126 6.17 -11.93 24.92
#